data_AF-A0A227J775-F1
#
_entry.id   AF-A0A227J775-F1
#
_cell.length_a   1.000
_cell.length_b   1.000
_cell.length_c   1.000
_cell.angle_alpha   90.00
_cell.angle_beta   90.00
_cell.angle_gamma   90.00
#
_symmetry.space_group_name_H-M   'P 1'
#
loop_
_entity.id
_entity.type
_entity.pdbx_description
1 polymer ?
#
loop_
_entity_poly.entity_id
_entity_poly.type
_entity_poly.pdbx_seq_one_letter_code
_entity_poly.pdbx_strand_id
1 'polypeptide(L)'
;PHYLEKGANWNMQPMVSAMPSLAKLNAALTDPAEQANMVQQLSSGVFASSPVDVSKLATDPTEQLKLVGSKLYLNDGTQLDSERVITRYSPVPEVKSLENVEFLLFTPQNGVAKDVVI
;
A
#
# COMPACT_ATOMS: atom_id res chain seq x y z
N PRO A 1 5.54 20.72 14.73
CA PRO A 1 5.21 19.64 13.77
C PRO A 1 4.42 18.54 14.47
N HIS A 2 3.13 18.41 14.19
CA HIS A 2 2.33 17.29 14.69
C HIS A 2 2.82 16.04 13.94
N TYR A 3 3.64 15.24 14.60
CA TYR A 3 4.36 14.14 13.95
C TYR A 3 3.36 13.08 13.46
N LEU A 4 3.56 12.63 12.23
CA LEU A 4 2.76 11.63 11.51
C LEU A 4 2.83 10.22 12.13
N GLU A 5 3.40 10.10 13.33
CA GLU A 5 3.55 8.87 14.12
C GLU A 5 3.54 9.18 15.63
N LYS A 6 2.81 8.38 16.42
CA LYS A 6 2.61 8.58 17.87
C LYS A 6 3.28 7.51 18.75
N GLY A 7 4.19 6.71 18.20
CA GLY A 7 4.89 5.63 18.90
C GLY A 7 6.14 6.10 19.66
N ALA A 8 6.53 5.39 20.73
CA ALA A 8 7.74 5.67 21.50
C ALA A 8 9.05 5.56 20.69
N ASN A 9 8.99 4.91 19.52
CA ASN A 9 10.07 4.66 18.57
C ASN A 9 9.84 5.34 17.21
N TRP A 10 9.03 6.41 17.16
CA TRP A 10 8.67 7.11 15.92
C TRP A 10 9.86 7.55 15.07
N ASN A 11 11.01 7.83 15.69
CA ASN A 11 12.24 8.23 15.02
C ASN A 11 13.18 7.06 14.63
N MET A 12 12.80 5.82 14.95
CA MET A 12 13.64 4.63 14.78
C MET A 12 13.07 3.61 13.79
N GLN A 13 11.84 3.80 13.30
CA GLN A 13 11.22 2.85 12.38
C GLN A 13 11.49 3.24 10.92
N PRO A 14 12.19 2.39 10.14
CA PRO A 14 12.34 2.62 8.71
C PRO A 14 10.96 2.66 8.03
N MET A 15 10.85 3.40 6.94
CA MET A 15 9.62 3.43 6.15
C MET A 15 9.31 2.02 5.61
N VAL A 16 8.05 1.62 5.70
CA VAL A 16 7.53 0.36 5.15
C VAL A 16 6.74 0.62 3.88
N SER A 17 6.72 -0.38 3.00
CA SER A 17 6.01 -0.35 1.72
C SER A 17 4.53 -0.68 1.90
N ALA A 18 3.68 0.14 1.28
CA ALA A 18 2.25 -0.10 1.18
C ALA A 18 1.90 -1.34 0.33
N MET A 19 2.80 -1.79 -0.55
CA MET A 19 2.58 -2.93 -1.45
C MET A 19 3.56 -4.08 -1.17
N PRO A 20 3.19 -5.34 -1.44
CA PRO A 20 4.12 -6.46 -1.36
C PRO A 20 5.21 -6.32 -2.43
N SER A 21 6.40 -6.85 -2.16
CA SER A 21 7.49 -6.92 -3.13
C SER A 21 7.07 -7.70 -4.38
N LEU A 22 7.16 -7.05 -5.54
CA LEU A 22 6.92 -7.68 -6.84
C LEU A 22 7.89 -8.85 -7.10
N ALA A 23 9.12 -8.78 -6.56
CA ALA A 23 10.08 -9.85 -6.70
C ALA A 23 9.67 -11.11 -5.89
N LYS A 24 9.22 -10.92 -4.64
CA LYS A 24 8.69 -12.03 -3.82
C LYS A 24 7.40 -12.59 -4.40
N LEU A 25 6.51 -11.73 -4.89
CA LEU A 25 5.29 -12.15 -5.57
C LEU A 25 5.59 -12.97 -6.83
N ASN A 26 6.53 -12.51 -7.66
CA ASN A 26 6.95 -13.28 -8.83
C ASN A 26 7.52 -14.64 -8.43
N ALA A 27 8.34 -14.71 -7.37
CA ALA A 27 8.86 -15.98 -6.87
C ALA A 27 7.73 -16.94 -6.45
N ALA A 28 6.73 -16.45 -5.72
CA ALA A 28 5.58 -17.26 -5.30
C ALA A 28 4.67 -17.67 -6.48
N LEU A 29 4.54 -16.84 -7.50
CA LEU A 29 3.80 -17.18 -8.73
C LEU A 29 4.53 -18.24 -9.58
N THR A 30 5.85 -18.36 -9.44
CA THR A 30 6.66 -19.39 -10.12
C THR A 30 6.83 -20.67 -9.30
N ASP A 31 6.47 -20.64 -8.01
CA ASP A 31 6.51 -21.82 -7.14
C ASP A 31 5.25 -22.67 -7.34
N PRO A 32 5.36 -23.93 -7.82
CA PRO A 32 4.20 -24.81 -8.01
C PRO A 32 3.38 -25.05 -6.74
N ALA A 33 3.97 -24.95 -5.55
CA ALA A 33 3.25 -25.10 -4.30
C ALA A 33 2.36 -23.89 -3.99
N GLU A 34 2.80 -22.68 -4.32
CA GLU A 34 2.12 -21.42 -3.97
C GLU A 34 1.33 -20.79 -5.12
N GLN A 35 1.61 -21.16 -6.36
CA GLN A 35 1.06 -20.51 -7.55
C GLN A 35 -0.47 -20.44 -7.54
N ALA A 36 -1.15 -21.54 -7.26
CA ALA A 36 -2.62 -21.58 -7.26
C ALA A 36 -3.21 -20.66 -6.19
N ASN A 37 -2.61 -20.64 -5.00
CA ASN A 37 -3.00 -19.79 -3.89
C ASN A 37 -2.77 -18.30 -4.21
N MET A 38 -1.64 -17.94 -4.82
CA MET A 38 -1.37 -16.57 -5.26
C MET A 38 -2.36 -16.09 -6.33
N VAL A 39 -2.61 -16.90 -7.36
CA VAL A 39 -3.58 -16.56 -8.43
C VAL A 39 -5.00 -16.40 -7.86
N GLN A 40 -5.39 -17.25 -6.91
CA GLN A 40 -6.69 -17.13 -6.25
C GLN A 40 -6.80 -15.83 -5.45
N GLN A 41 -5.78 -15.46 -4.67
CA GLN A 41 -5.81 -14.22 -3.90
C GLN A 41 -5.85 -12.99 -4.81
N LEU A 42 -5.11 -12.99 -5.93
CA LEU A 42 -5.05 -11.88 -6.90
C LEU A 42 -6.31 -11.69 -7.75
N SER A 43 -7.27 -12.62 -7.65
CA SER A 43 -8.54 -12.58 -8.40
C SER A 43 -9.77 -12.58 -7.52
N SER A 44 -9.61 -12.58 -6.20
CA SER A 44 -10.71 -12.65 -5.23
C SER A 44 -10.60 -11.54 -4.17
N GLY A 45 -11.61 -11.46 -3.29
CA GLY A 45 -11.63 -10.47 -2.20
C GLY A 45 -11.53 -9.04 -2.70
N VAL A 46 -10.51 -8.31 -2.25
CA VAL A 46 -10.24 -6.90 -2.65
C VAL A 46 -10.00 -6.74 -4.16
N PHE A 47 -9.64 -7.81 -4.86
CA PHE A 47 -9.40 -7.82 -6.29
C PHE A 47 -10.57 -8.38 -7.10
N ALA A 48 -11.68 -8.79 -6.47
CA ALA A 48 -12.78 -9.45 -7.18
C ALA A 48 -13.42 -8.57 -8.29
N SER A 49 -13.49 -7.26 -8.09
CA SER A 49 -14.03 -6.31 -9.08
C SER A 49 -12.98 -5.85 -10.11
N SER A 50 -11.70 -6.03 -9.81
CA SER A 50 -10.59 -5.69 -10.71
C SER A 50 -9.43 -6.66 -10.46
N PRO A 51 -9.49 -7.88 -11.03
CA PRO A 51 -8.45 -8.87 -10.87
C PRO A 51 -7.10 -8.34 -11.34
N VAL A 52 -6.02 -8.79 -10.69
CA VAL A 52 -4.66 -8.43 -11.08
C VAL A 52 -4.21 -9.31 -12.25
N ASP A 53 -3.77 -8.68 -13.33
CA ASP A 53 -3.21 -9.37 -14.49
C ASP A 53 -1.73 -9.69 -14.23
N VAL A 54 -1.47 -10.93 -13.79
CA VAL A 54 -0.13 -11.40 -13.44
C VAL A 54 0.87 -11.31 -14.60
N SER A 55 0.40 -11.37 -15.85
CA SER A 55 1.25 -11.28 -17.03
C SER A 55 1.83 -9.88 -17.26
N LYS A 56 1.20 -8.87 -16.67
CA LYS A 56 1.56 -7.45 -16.82
C LYS A 56 2.21 -6.85 -15.58
N LEU A 57 2.30 -7.59 -14.47
CA LEU A 57 2.90 -7.10 -13.23
C LEU A 57 4.34 -6.59 -13.38
N ALA A 58 5.10 -7.10 -14.35
CA ALA A 58 6.47 -6.65 -14.60
C ALA A 58 6.57 -5.34 -15.39
N THR A 59 5.53 -4.96 -16.13
CA THR A 59 5.61 -3.91 -17.17
C THR A 59 4.56 -2.82 -17.04
N ASP A 60 3.42 -3.09 -16.38
CA ASP A 60 2.31 -2.15 -16.24
C ASP A 60 2.21 -1.60 -14.81
N PRO A 61 2.54 -0.31 -14.60
CA PRO A 61 2.38 0.34 -13.31
C PRO A 61 0.94 0.32 -12.78
N THR A 62 -0.07 0.27 -13.66
CA THR A 62 -1.49 0.23 -13.26
C THR A 62 -1.80 -1.07 -12.53
N GLU A 63 -1.29 -2.20 -13.03
CA GLU A 63 -1.45 -3.51 -12.39
C GLU A 63 -0.64 -3.60 -11.09
N GLN A 64 0.56 -3.00 -11.05
CA GLN A 64 1.37 -2.91 -9.83
C GLN A 64 0.67 -2.09 -8.73
N LEU A 65 0.01 -0.99 -9.11
CA LEU A 65 -0.68 -0.10 -8.18
C LEU A 65 -1.91 -0.75 -7.52
N LYS A 66 -2.53 -1.75 -8.16
CA LYS A 66 -3.62 -2.52 -7.52
C LYS A 66 -3.17 -3.19 -6.22
N LEU A 67 -1.88 -3.52 -6.11
CA LEU A 67 -1.32 -4.21 -4.94
C LEU A 67 -1.10 -3.27 -3.74
N VAL A 68 -1.26 -1.95 -3.90
CA VAL A 68 -1.13 -0.99 -2.80
C VAL A 68 -2.19 -1.25 -1.74
N GLY A 69 -1.78 -1.38 -0.48
CA GLY A 69 -2.64 -1.68 0.66
C GLY A 69 -3.03 -3.16 0.79
N SER A 70 -2.69 -4.00 -0.19
CA SER A 70 -3.04 -5.42 -0.17
C SER A 70 -2.09 -6.24 0.71
N LYS A 71 -2.59 -7.34 1.27
CA LYS A 71 -1.82 -8.38 1.96
C LYS A 71 -2.06 -9.72 1.29
N LEU A 72 -0.97 -10.39 0.93
CA LEU A 72 -0.98 -11.71 0.32
C LEU A 72 -0.34 -12.71 1.29
N TYR A 73 -0.86 -13.92 1.33
CA TYR A 73 -0.48 -14.94 2.30
C TYR A 73 -0.04 -16.23 1.61
N LEU A 74 1.04 -16.85 2.08
CA LEU A 74 1.46 -18.17 1.62
C LEU A 74 0.46 -19.24 2.13
N ASN A 75 0.55 -20.47 1.62
CA ASN A 75 -0.33 -21.56 2.05
C ASN A 75 -0.19 -21.89 3.55
N ASP A 76 0.97 -21.62 4.14
CA ASP A 76 1.21 -21.79 5.58
C ASP A 76 0.53 -20.71 6.45
N GLY A 77 -0.13 -19.74 5.82
CA GLY A 77 -0.82 -18.63 6.47
C GLY A 77 0.08 -17.45 6.83
N THR A 78 1.38 -17.52 6.56
CA THR A 78 2.29 -16.38 6.76
C THR A 78 2.14 -15.35 5.65
N GLN A 79 2.41 -14.09 5.96
CA GLN A 79 2.36 -13.02 4.96
C GLN A 79 3.57 -13.12 4.01
N LEU A 80 3.32 -13.14 2.70
CA LEU A 80 4.35 -13.26 1.63
C LEU A 80 5.53 -12.29 1.79
N ASP A 81 5.22 -11.06 2.16
CA ASP A 81 6.20 -10.00 2.40
C ASP A 81 5.84 -9.28 3.70
N SER A 82 6.19 -9.90 4.82
CA SER A 82 5.88 -9.41 6.16
C SER A 82 6.70 -8.18 6.54
N GLU A 83 7.93 -8.08 6.04
CA GLU A 83 8.84 -6.98 6.37
C GLU A 83 8.52 -5.69 5.62
N ARG A 84 7.88 -5.79 4.44
CA ARG A 84 7.48 -4.65 3.61
C ARG A 84 8.60 -3.64 3.41
N VAL A 85 9.80 -4.11 3.10
CA VAL A 85 10.95 -3.21 2.89
C VAL A 85 10.73 -2.38 1.63
N ILE A 86 10.99 -1.08 1.70
CA ILE A 86 10.98 -0.22 0.52
C ILE A 86 12.15 -0.57 -0.40
N THR A 87 11.83 -0.97 -1.62
CA THR A 87 12.82 -1.31 -2.65
C THR A 87 12.33 -0.84 -4.02
N ARG A 88 13.12 -1.04 -5.07
CA ARG A 88 12.64 -0.83 -6.45
C ARG A 88 11.46 -1.73 -6.85
N TYR A 89 11.21 -2.81 -6.11
CA TYR A 89 10.11 -3.75 -6.34
C TYR A 89 8.90 -3.49 -5.42
N SER A 90 9.00 -2.48 -4.56
CA SER A 90 8.00 -2.09 -3.56
C SER A 90 8.21 -0.60 -3.19
N PRO A 91 8.10 0.32 -4.17
CA PRO A 91 8.55 1.70 -3.98
C PRO A 91 7.53 2.59 -3.26
N VAL A 92 6.30 2.12 -3.06
CA VAL A 92 5.19 2.93 -2.54
C VAL A 92 5.26 2.94 -1.00
N PRO A 93 5.52 4.08 -0.35
CA PRO A 93 5.53 4.15 1.10
C PRO A 93 4.11 4.02 1.68
N GLU A 94 3.98 3.34 2.81
CA GLU A 94 2.72 3.23 3.55
C GLU A 94 2.38 4.53 4.30
N VAL A 95 1.10 4.88 4.28
CA VAL A 95 0.56 5.98 5.12
C VAL A 95 0.51 5.48 6.56
N LYS A 96 1.34 6.08 7.42
CA LYS A 96 1.50 5.66 8.82
C LYS A 96 0.39 6.14 9.75
N SER A 97 -0.12 7.35 9.51
CA SER A 97 -1.27 7.87 10.24
C SER A 97 -2.08 8.82 9.38
N LEU A 98 -3.40 8.77 9.55
CA LEU A 98 -4.33 9.78 9.07
C LEU A 98 -4.96 10.43 10.31
N GLU A 99 -4.61 11.69 10.56
CA GLU A 99 -5.02 12.40 11.75
C GLU A 99 -6.04 13.48 11.40
N ASN A 100 -7.11 13.57 12.20
CA ASN A 100 -7.99 14.72 12.15
C ASN A 100 -7.32 15.87 12.88
N VAL A 101 -7.01 16.94 12.15
CA VAL A 101 -6.43 18.16 12.72
C VAL A 101 -7.52 19.20 12.87
N GLU A 102 -7.75 19.65 14.09
CA GLU A 102 -8.63 20.79 14.36
C GLU A 102 -7.93 22.08 13.93
N PHE A 103 -8.61 22.91 13.14
CA PHE A 103 -8.12 24.23 12.74
C PHE A 103 -9.23 25.27 12.86
N LEU A 104 -8.83 26.52 13.15
CA LEU A 104 -9.72 27.67 13.10
C LEU A 104 -9.52 28.38 11.75
N LEU A 105 -10.58 28.43 10.94
CA LEU A 105 -10.58 29.13 9.67
C LEU A 105 -11.27 30.49 9.81
N PHE A 106 -10.55 31.57 9.53
CA PHE A 106 -11.13 32.91 9.48
C PHE A 106 -11.39 33.30 8.03
N THR A 107 -12.64 33.54 7.67
CA THR A 107 -13.05 34.02 6.34
C THR A 107 -13.61 35.44 6.39
N PRO A 108 -13.60 36.19 5.26
CA PRO A 108 -14.25 37.48 5.18
C PRO A 108 -15.75 37.38 5.54
N GLN A 109 -16.27 38.42 6.20
CA GLN A 109 -17.67 38.46 6.63
C GLN A 109 -18.65 38.50 5.44
N ASN A 110 -18.20 39.02 4.29
CA ASN A 110 -18.95 39.08 3.04
C ASN A 110 -18.08 38.62 1.87
N GLY A 111 -18.69 37.92 0.91
CA GLY A 111 -18.03 37.39 -0.28
C GLY A 111 -17.59 35.93 -0.15
N VAL A 112 -17.16 35.33 -1.27
CA VAL A 112 -16.64 33.95 -1.30
C VAL A 112 -15.14 34.01 -1.08
N ALA A 113 -14.64 33.33 -0.04
CA ALA A 113 -13.22 33.14 0.15
C ALA A 113 -12.65 32.35 -1.04
N LYS A 114 -11.72 32.97 -1.77
CA LYS A 114 -11.00 32.34 -2.87
C LYS A 114 -9.61 31.93 -2.39
N ASP A 115 -9.04 30.90 -3.03
CA ASP A 115 -7.68 30.44 -2.77
C ASP A 115 -7.42 30.01 -1.31
N VAL A 116 -8.42 29.43 -0.65
CA VAL A 116 -8.24 28.84 0.67
C VAL A 116 -7.39 27.58 0.52
N VAL A 117 -6.17 27.63 1.04
CA VAL A 117 -5.24 26.51 1.12
C VAL A 117 -5.09 26.14 2.60
N ILE A 118 -5.31 24.86 2.93
CA ILE A 118 -5.20 24.27 4.27
C ILE A 118 -4.01 23.31 4.26
#